data_AF-A0A846CFC7-F1
#
_entry.id   AF-A0A846CFC7-F1
#
_cell.length_a   1.000
_cell.length_b   1.000
_cell.length_c   1.000
_cell.angle_alpha   90.00
_cell.angle_beta   90.00
_cell.angle_gamma   90.00
#
_symmetry.space_group_name_H-M   'P 1'
#
loop_
_entity.id
_entity.type
_entity.pdbx_description
1 polymer ?
#
loop_
_entity_poly.entity_id
_entity_poly.type
_entity_poly.pdbx_seq_one_letter_code
_entity_poly.pdbx_strand_id
1 'polypeptide(L)'
;MSDREIPKIDKKGLREFGLIVGGVFGGLFGLLLPLLHRHWPPPPWPWVIATPLLVLAIISPPTLEPVYKFWMRVGIFLSTIMTPLWMGLVFYLVVMPMGLIMRMFKKDPMERQFNTETSTYRVISQLKTRESMERPF
;
A
#
# COMPACT_ATOMS: atom_id res chain seq x y z
N MET A 1 -4.26 -16.93 0.48
CA MET A 1 -3.07 -16.54 1.27
C MET A 1 -1.90 -16.58 0.31
N SER A 2 -1.42 -15.44 -0.20
CA SER A 2 -0.17 -15.43 -0.97
C SER A 2 0.97 -15.71 -0.01
N ASP A 3 1.72 -16.79 -0.25
CA ASP A 3 3.02 -16.99 0.37
C ASP A 3 3.89 -15.80 -0.02
N ARG A 4 4.04 -14.85 0.90
CA ARG A 4 4.95 -13.71 0.75
C ARG A 4 6.36 -14.21 1.01
N GLU A 5 6.85 -15.08 0.13
CA GLU A 5 8.22 -15.55 0.16
C GLU A 5 9.14 -14.38 -0.15
N ILE A 6 10.17 -14.21 0.67
CA ILE A 6 11.19 -13.18 0.44
C ILE A 6 11.97 -13.62 -0.81
N PRO A 7 11.95 -12.84 -1.91
CA PRO A 7 12.62 -13.23 -3.14
C PRO A 7 14.13 -13.38 -2.86
N LYS A 8 14.71 -14.49 -3.32
CA LYS A 8 16.16 -14.68 -3.25
C LYS A 8 16.80 -13.77 -4.28
N ILE A 9 17.55 -12.79 -3.79
CA ILE A 9 18.22 -11.78 -4.62
C ILE A 9 19.69 -12.19 -4.85
N ASP A 10 20.18 -11.95 -6.07
CA ASP A 10 21.58 -12.17 -6.43
C ASP A 10 22.52 -11.09 -5.84
N LYS A 11 23.85 -11.32 -5.84
CA LYS A 11 24.83 -10.41 -5.22
C LYS A 11 24.69 -8.94 -5.68
N LYS A 12 24.31 -8.72 -6.94
CA LYS A 12 24.06 -7.38 -7.49
C LYS A 12 22.89 -6.68 -6.80
N GLY A 13 21.78 -7.38 -6.56
CA GLY A 13 20.61 -6.78 -5.93
C GLY A 13 20.81 -6.54 -4.43
N LEU A 14 21.62 -7.34 -3.73
CA LEU A 14 22.04 -7.05 -2.35
C LEU A 14 22.87 -5.76 -2.27
N ARG A 15 23.73 -5.52 -3.26
CA ARG A 15 24.49 -4.27 -3.38
C ARG A 15 23.57 -3.08 -3.65
N GLU A 16 22.65 -3.20 -4.60
CA GLU A 16 21.68 -2.14 -4.89
C GLU A 16 20.82 -1.81 -3.66
N PHE A 17 20.35 -2.82 -2.94
CA PHE A 17 19.62 -2.64 -1.68
C PHE A 17 20.44 -1.83 -0.66
N GLY A 18 21.69 -2.23 -0.40
CA GLY A 18 22.55 -1.54 0.55
C GLY A 18 22.88 -0.10 0.15
N LEU A 19 23.07 0.15 -1.15
CA LEU A 19 23.30 1.50 -1.69
C LEU A 19 22.05 2.38 -1.59
N ILE A 20 20.87 1.85 -1.91
CA ILE A 20 19.60 2.60 -1.82
C ILE A 20 19.29 2.90 -0.36
N VAL A 21 19.30 1.90 0.51
CA VAL A 21 18.97 2.09 1.93
C VAL A 21 20.02 2.98 2.61
N GLY A 22 21.32 2.69 2.43
CA GLY A 22 22.39 3.52 2.97
C GLY A 22 22.35 4.95 2.44
N GLY A 23 22.08 5.14 1.15
CA GLY A 23 21.95 6.44 0.51
C GLY A 23 20.75 7.25 1.00
N VAL A 24 19.60 6.60 1.21
CA VAL A 24 18.42 7.25 1.80
C VAL A 24 18.66 7.63 3.26
N PHE A 25 19.23 6.74 4.07
CA PHE A 25 19.54 7.05 5.48
C PHE A 25 20.60 8.15 5.60
N GLY A 26 21.69 8.10 4.84
CA GLY A 26 22.74 9.12 4.87
C GLY A 26 22.32 10.44 4.23
N GLY A 27 21.70 10.38 3.05
CA GLY A 27 21.30 11.56 2.29
C GLY A 27 20.06 12.24 2.85
N LEU A 28 18.95 11.53 3.03
CA LEU A 28 17.70 12.12 3.49
C LEU A 28 17.76 12.44 4.98
N PHE A 29 18.11 11.46 5.82
CA PHE A 29 18.10 11.62 7.28
C PHE A 29 19.39 12.24 7.84
N GLY A 30 20.53 11.97 7.23
CA GLY A 30 21.82 12.51 7.68
C GLY A 30 22.15 13.91 7.16
N LEU A 31 21.62 14.30 6.00
CA LEU A 31 22.00 15.56 5.33
C LEU A 31 20.80 16.48 5.03
N LEU A 32 19.76 15.96 4.38
CA LEU A 32 18.64 16.78 3.88
C LEU A 32 17.71 17.27 5.02
N LEU A 33 17.37 16.40 5.98
CA LEU A 33 16.55 16.77 7.14
C LEU A 33 17.26 17.76 8.09
N PRO A 34 18.53 17.55 8.50
CA PRO A 34 19.24 18.52 9.34
C PRO A 34 19.42 19.88 8.65
N LEU A 35 19.66 19.87 7.34
CA LEU A 35 19.82 21.10 6.56
C LEU A 35 18.49 21.87 6.45
N LEU A 36 17.37 21.16 6.24
CA LEU A 36 16.05 21.78 6.12
C LEU A 36 15.51 22.29 7.47
N HIS A 37 15.76 21.57 8.56
CA HIS A 37 15.26 21.94 9.90
C HIS A 37 16.24 22.84 10.67
N ARG A 38 17.40 23.17 10.09
CA ARG A 38 18.46 24.00 10.69
C ARG A 38 18.80 23.57 12.14
N HIS A 39 18.67 22.28 12.41
CA HIS A 39 18.99 21.67 13.69
C HIS A 39 20.46 21.28 13.66
N TRP A 40 21.27 22.10 14.32
CA TRP A 40 22.66 21.78 14.60
C TRP A 40 22.82 21.48 16.09
N PRO A 41 23.43 20.33 16.47
CA PRO A 41 24.15 19.34 15.64
C PRO A 41 23.25 18.32 14.91
N PRO A 42 23.70 17.74 13.77
CA PRO A 42 22.95 16.68 13.12
C PRO A 42 22.98 15.44 14.02
N PRO A 43 21.85 14.73 14.17
CA PRO A 43 21.82 13.57 15.05
C PRO A 43 22.74 12.48 14.46
N PRO A 44 23.56 11.78 15.26
CA PRO A 44 24.60 10.87 14.75
C PRO A 44 24.03 9.54 14.25
N TRP A 45 22.82 9.18 14.67
CA TRP A 45 22.20 7.89 14.38
C TRP A 45 22.06 7.52 12.87
N PRO A 46 21.81 8.44 11.90
CA PRO A 46 21.67 8.04 10.50
C PRO A 46 23.03 7.68 9.91
N TRP A 47 24.11 8.32 10.36
CA TRP A 47 25.47 8.04 9.94
C TRP A 47 25.96 6.70 10.49
N VAL A 48 25.58 6.36 11.73
CA VAL A 48 25.88 5.05 12.33
C VAL A 48 25.23 3.89 11.56
N ILE A 49 24.06 4.12 10.95
CA ILE A 49 23.36 3.11 10.14
C ILE A 49 23.85 3.13 8.67
N ALA A 50 23.97 4.31 8.07
CA ALA A 50 24.32 4.48 6.67
C ALA A 50 25.76 4.02 6.36
N THR A 51 26.72 4.34 7.22
CA THR A 51 28.13 4.02 7.00
C THR A 51 28.38 2.51 6.86
N PRO A 52 27.99 1.64 7.83
CA PRO A 52 28.19 0.21 7.67
C PRO A 52 27.37 -0.37 6.52
N LEU A 53 26.16 0.12 6.23
CA LEU A 53 25.40 -0.36 5.07
C LEU A 53 26.10 -0.05 3.75
N LEU A 54 26.60 1.17 3.56
CA LEU A 54 27.32 1.57 2.35
C LEU A 54 28.66 0.84 2.21
N VAL A 55 29.40 0.71 3.31
CA VAL A 55 30.70 0.00 3.33
C VAL A 55 30.50 -1.48 3.01
N LEU A 56 29.53 -2.15 3.64
CA LEU A 56 29.23 -3.57 3.37
C LEU A 56 28.67 -3.77 1.96
N ALA A 57 27.91 -2.81 1.43
CA ALA A 57 27.41 -2.87 0.05
C ALA A 57 28.54 -2.82 -1.00
N ILE A 58 29.64 -2.12 -0.70
CA ILE A 58 30.79 -1.99 -1.61
C ILE A 58 31.77 -3.15 -1.43
N ILE A 59 32.08 -3.52 -0.18
CA ILE A 59 33.13 -4.51 0.13
C ILE A 59 32.62 -5.94 0.02
N SER A 60 31.46 -6.26 0.61
CA SER A 60 30.95 -7.64 0.67
C SER A 60 29.42 -7.69 0.71
N PRO A 61 28.75 -7.59 -0.46
CA PRO A 61 27.30 -7.70 -0.58
C PRO A 61 26.65 -8.93 0.07
N PRO A 62 27.26 -10.15 0.09
CA PRO A 62 26.64 -11.32 0.70
C PRO A 62 26.35 -11.17 2.20
N THR A 63 27.14 -10.36 2.91
CA THR A 63 26.93 -10.12 4.36
C THR A 63 25.66 -9.33 4.66
N LEU A 64 25.09 -8.64 3.66
CA LEU A 64 23.82 -7.91 3.77
C LEU A 64 22.59 -8.82 3.63
N GLU A 65 22.76 -10.08 3.28
CA GLU A 65 21.63 -11.03 3.13
C GLU A 65 20.75 -11.17 4.39
N PRO A 66 21.28 -11.35 5.62
CA PRO A 66 20.44 -11.39 6.82
C PRO A 66 19.72 -10.07 7.09
N VAL A 67 20.38 -8.93 6.84
CA VAL A 67 19.79 -7.59 6.99
C VAL A 67 18.66 -7.39 5.99
N TYR A 68 18.87 -7.79 4.74
CA TYR A 68 17.87 -7.77 3.68
C TYR A 68 16.65 -8.62 4.05
N LYS A 69 16.85 -9.87 4.50
CA LYS A 69 15.75 -10.74 4.92
C LYS A 69 14.95 -10.15 6.08
N PHE A 70 15.63 -9.58 7.08
CA PHE A 70 14.96 -8.92 8.19
C PHE A 70 14.15 -7.71 7.72
N TRP A 71 14.75 -6.85 6.90
CA TRP A 71 14.08 -5.67 6.33
C TRP A 71 12.84 -6.05 5.52
N MET A 72 12.94 -7.07 4.67
CA MET A 72 11.82 -7.57 3.88
C MET A 72 10.71 -8.13 4.76
N ARG A 73 11.04 -8.82 5.86
CA ARG A 73 10.05 -9.32 6.81
C ARG A 73 9.29 -8.18 7.49
N VAL A 74 9.99 -7.11 7.85
CA VAL A 74 9.36 -5.89 8.36
C VAL A 74 8.44 -5.27 7.31
N GLY A 75 8.88 -5.17 6.05
CA GLY A 75 8.03 -4.66 4.95
C GLY A 75 6.77 -5.51 4.71
N ILE A 76 6.89 -6.83 4.78
CA ILE A 76 5.75 -7.75 4.70
C ILE A 76 4.78 -7.53 5.87
N PHE A 77 5.30 -7.40 7.09
CA PHE A 77 4.46 -7.15 8.26
C PHE A 77 3.75 -5.79 8.16
N LEU A 78 4.48 -4.75 7.75
CA LEU A 78 3.93 -3.41 7.57
C LEU A 78 2.84 -3.38 6.50
N SER A 79 3.05 -4.05 5.36
CA SER A 79 2.03 -4.13 4.29
C SER A 79 0.76 -4.87 4.73
N THR A 80 0.87 -5.86 5.62
CA THR A 80 -0.30 -6.53 6.23
C THR A 80 -1.17 -5.56 7.02
N ILE A 81 -0.58 -4.55 7.65
CA ILE A 81 -1.32 -3.54 8.42
C ILE A 81 -1.77 -2.39 7.50
N MET A 82 -0.91 -1.95 6.58
CA MET A 82 -1.18 -0.82 5.70
C MET A 82 -2.31 -1.10 4.72
N THR A 83 -2.40 -2.29 4.14
CA THR A 83 -3.49 -2.59 3.18
C THR A 83 -4.88 -2.49 3.81
N PRO A 84 -5.19 -3.16 4.94
CA PRO A 84 -6.46 -2.97 5.63
C PRO A 84 -6.65 -1.54 6.14
N LEU A 85 -5.60 -0.86 6.59
CA LEU A 85 -5.67 0.52 7.06
C LEU A 85 -6.14 1.46 5.95
N TRP A 86 -5.55 1.38 4.76
CA TRP A 86 -5.97 2.18 3.61
C TRP A 86 -7.39 1.84 3.16
N MET A 87 -7.75 0.56 3.13
CA MET A 87 -9.12 0.14 2.81
C MET A 87 -10.13 0.67 3.83
N GLY A 88 -9.79 0.63 5.12
CA GLY A 88 -10.58 1.22 6.19
C GLY A 88 -10.71 2.73 6.02
N LEU A 89 -9.61 3.42 5.72
CA LEU A 89 -9.62 4.87 5.50
C LEU A 89 -10.54 5.26 4.35
N VAL A 90 -10.43 4.59 3.19
CA VAL A 90 -11.32 4.81 2.04
C VAL A 90 -12.78 4.54 2.42
N PHE A 91 -13.03 3.47 3.17
CA PHE A 91 -14.38 3.16 3.63
C PHE A 91 -14.94 4.28 4.50
N TYR A 92 -14.22 4.72 5.53
CA TYR A 92 -14.71 5.73 6.47
C TYR A 92 -14.74 7.16 5.91
N LEU A 93 -13.83 7.51 4.99
CA LEU A 93 -13.77 8.87 4.42
C LEU A 93 -14.60 9.04 3.15
N VAL A 94 -14.87 7.97 2.40
CA VAL A 94 -15.56 8.06 1.11
C VAL A 94 -16.86 7.27 1.13
N VAL A 95 -16.80 5.96 1.39
CA VAL A 95 -17.96 5.06 1.24
C VAL A 95 -19.02 5.34 2.30
N MET A 96 -18.62 5.46 3.56
CA MET A 96 -19.49 5.70 4.70
C MET A 96 -20.21 7.06 4.61
N PRO A 97 -19.53 8.21 4.37
CA PRO A 97 -20.23 9.48 4.23
C PRO A 97 -21.10 9.51 2.99
N MET A 98 -20.69 8.88 1.87
CA MET A 98 -21.56 8.75 0.70
C MET A 98 -22.86 8.01 1.04
N GLY A 99 -22.77 6.88 1.74
CA GLY A 99 -23.96 6.14 2.20
C GLY A 99 -24.83 6.96 3.16
N LEU A 100 -24.21 7.74 4.06
CA LEU A 100 -24.94 8.63 4.97
C LEU A 100 -25.67 9.74 4.22
N ILE A 101 -25.01 10.37 3.25
CA ILE A 101 -25.58 11.39 2.36
C ILE A 101 -26.77 10.80 1.60
N MET A 102 -26.63 9.63 1.00
CA MET A 102 -27.72 8.96 0.27
C MET A 102 -28.92 8.67 1.18
N ARG A 103 -28.67 8.24 2.42
CA ARG A 103 -29.71 8.03 3.43
C ARG A 103 -30.41 9.33 3.80
N MET A 104 -29.69 10.44 3.95
CA MET A 104 -30.28 11.77 4.21
C MET A 104 -31.18 12.21 3.06
N PHE A 105 -30.77 11.97 1.81
CA PHE A 105 -31.57 12.28 0.62
C PHE A 105 -32.66 11.25 0.30
N LYS A 106 -32.88 10.24 1.17
CA LYS A 106 -33.79 9.09 0.95
C LYS A 106 -33.59 8.41 -0.42
N LYS A 107 -32.38 8.47 -0.97
CA LYS A 107 -32.05 7.79 -2.23
C LYS A 107 -31.60 6.38 -1.91
N ASP A 108 -32.42 5.42 -2.29
CA ASP A 108 -32.10 4.00 -2.21
C ASP A 108 -31.97 3.40 -3.61
N PRO A 109 -30.79 3.45 -4.25
CA PRO A 109 -30.59 2.93 -5.60
C PRO A 109 -30.73 1.42 -5.70
N MET A 110 -30.74 0.72 -4.57
CA MET A 110 -30.84 -0.73 -4.51
C MET A 110 -32.20 -1.20 -4.00
N GLU A 111 -33.15 -0.28 -3.78
CA GLU A 111 -34.52 -0.56 -3.31
C GLU A 111 -34.55 -1.61 -2.18
N ARG A 112 -33.67 -1.42 -1.18
CA ARG A 112 -33.44 -2.39 -0.11
C ARG A 112 -34.57 -2.40 0.92
N GLN A 113 -35.44 -1.40 0.91
CA GLN A 113 -36.62 -1.34 1.75
C GLN A 113 -37.63 -2.42 1.34
N PHE A 114 -38.12 -3.18 2.33
CA PHE A 114 -39.17 -4.16 2.10
C PHE A 114 -40.48 -3.44 1.72
N ASN A 115 -40.96 -3.72 0.52
CA ASN A 115 -42.27 -3.31 0.03
C ASN A 115 -43.27 -4.47 0.23
N THR A 116 -44.15 -4.32 1.21
CA THR A 116 -45.18 -5.30 1.58
C THR A 116 -46.34 -5.35 0.58
N GLU A 117 -46.48 -4.36 -0.31
CA GLU A 117 -47.55 -4.27 -1.30
C GLU A 117 -47.20 -4.99 -2.62
N THR A 118 -45.94 -5.34 -2.83
CA THR A 118 -45.48 -6.11 -3.99
C THR A 118 -45.54 -7.61 -3.74
N SER A 119 -46.23 -8.33 -4.64
CA SER A 119 -46.32 -9.79 -4.59
C SER A 119 -44.99 -10.51 -4.86
N THR A 120 -44.04 -9.87 -5.57
CA THR A 120 -42.71 -10.42 -5.85
C THR A 120 -41.71 -9.30 -6.16
N TYR A 121 -40.48 -9.39 -5.64
CA TYR A 121 -39.36 -8.46 -5.93
C TYR A 121 -38.61 -8.79 -7.24
N ARG A 122 -39.13 -9.72 -8.04
CA ARG A 122 -38.44 -10.21 -9.24
C ARG A 122 -38.65 -9.23 -10.38
N VAL A 123 -37.56 -8.57 -10.79
CA VAL A 123 -37.55 -7.77 -12.02
C VAL A 123 -37.56 -8.72 -13.21
N ILE A 124 -38.60 -8.64 -14.04
CA ILE A 124 -38.73 -9.48 -15.24
C ILE A 124 -37.67 -9.04 -16.25
N SER A 125 -36.90 -10.00 -16.77
CA SER A 125 -35.93 -9.73 -17.84
C SER A 125 -36.66 -9.26 -19.09
N GLN A 126 -36.25 -8.14 -19.66
CA GLN A 126 -36.75 -7.70 -20.96
C GLN A 126 -36.32 -8.69 -22.05
N LEU A 127 -37.23 -9.01 -22.97
CA LEU A 127 -36.93 -9.87 -24.11
C LEU A 127 -35.86 -9.18 -24.98
N LYS A 128 -34.73 -9.85 -25.18
CA LYS A 128 -33.61 -9.32 -25.95
C LYS A 128 -33.98 -9.29 -27.43
N THR A 129 -34.28 -8.10 -27.97
CA THR A 129 -34.58 -7.90 -29.40
C THR A 129 -33.33 -8.11 -30.25
N ARG A 130 -33.48 -8.47 -31.53
CA ARG A 130 -32.38 -8.71 -32.48
C ARG A 130 -31.38 -7.54 -32.54
N GLU A 131 -31.85 -6.28 -32.48
CA GLU A 131 -30.98 -5.09 -32.40
C GLU A 131 -30.10 -5.05 -31.14
N SER A 132 -30.60 -5.54 -29.98
CA SER A 132 -29.82 -5.61 -28.73
C SER A 132 -28.67 -6.63 -28.81
N MET A 133 -28.70 -7.53 -29.79
CA MET A 133 -27.60 -8.46 -30.08
C MET A 133 -26.52 -7.84 -30.98
N GLU A 134 -26.82 -6.75 -31.70
CA GLU A 134 -25.86 -6.05 -32.55
C GLU A 134 -24.91 -5.16 -31.73
N ARG A 135 -25.35 -4.68 -30.57
CA ARG A 135 -24.53 -3.95 -29.60
C ARG A 135 -24.68 -4.56 -28.20
N PRO A 136 -23.91 -5.60 -27.89
CA PRO A 136 -24.07 -6.37 -26.66
C PRO A 136 -23.51 -5.68 -25.40
N PHE A 137 -22.85 -4.53 -25.52
CA PHE A 137 -22.23 -3.77 -24.42
C PHE A 137 -22.71 -2.32 -24.40
#